data_AF-A0A430UMP7-F1
#
_entry.id   AF-A0A430UMP7-F1
#
_cell.length_a   1.000
_cell.length_b   1.000
_cell.length_c   1.000
_cell.angle_alpha   90.00
_cell.angle_beta   90.00
_cell.angle_gamma   90.00
#
_symmetry.space_group_name_H-M   'P 1'
#
loop_
_entity.id
_entity.type
_entity.pdbx_description
1 polymer ?
#
loop_
_entity_poly.entity_id
_entity_poly.type
_entity_poly.pdbx_seq_one_letter_code
_entity_poly.pdbx_strand_id
1 'polypeptide(L)'
;KEVEAFRHRPIPEDMAWVYLDGFFLKVLREGIGVEREAVYVALGVTPGGQRQVLGFWLLPTESATAWEEVLRELWQRGLRRVLLFITDGLPGMEEAIRRVYPLAQWQVCVVHRVRSSLAQVRARDRALLAQDLKGIYGARSRVEALEALERLKEA
;
A
#
# COMPACT_ATOMS: atom_id res chain seq x y z
N LYS A 1 -12.46 -3.73 -24.45
CA LYS A 1 -12.46 -2.34 -24.94
C LYS A 1 -12.38 -1.33 -23.78
N GLU A 2 -13.26 -1.41 -22.80
CA GLU A 2 -13.24 -0.50 -21.63
C GLU A 2 -12.04 -0.74 -20.68
N VAL A 3 -11.70 -2.00 -20.40
CA VAL A 3 -10.52 -2.34 -19.57
C VAL A 3 -9.22 -1.82 -20.17
N GLU A 4 -9.07 -1.95 -21.48
CA GLU A 4 -7.88 -1.48 -22.18
C GLU A 4 -7.79 0.05 -22.18
N ALA A 5 -8.92 0.73 -22.42
CA ALA A 5 -9.00 2.17 -22.29
C ALA A 5 -8.66 2.63 -20.85
N PHE A 6 -9.11 1.90 -19.84
CA PHE A 6 -8.77 2.18 -18.44
C PHE A 6 -7.28 2.02 -18.16
N ARG A 7 -6.64 0.97 -18.68
CA ARG A 7 -5.20 0.70 -18.50
C ARG A 7 -4.32 1.78 -19.11
N HIS A 8 -4.70 2.33 -20.26
CA HIS A 8 -3.90 3.34 -20.97
C HIS A 8 -4.37 4.77 -20.75
N ARG A 9 -5.39 5.00 -19.92
CA ARG A 9 -5.87 6.37 -19.69
C ARG A 9 -4.78 7.22 -19.04
N PRO A 10 -4.69 8.51 -19.42
CA PRO A 10 -3.84 9.46 -18.73
C PRO A 10 -4.24 9.56 -17.26
N ILE A 11 -3.24 9.71 -16.40
CA ILE A 11 -3.42 9.94 -14.97
C ILE A 11 -3.10 11.41 -14.68
N PRO A 12 -3.84 12.08 -13.77
CA PRO A 12 -3.47 13.41 -13.30
C PRO A 12 -2.03 13.45 -12.82
N GLU A 13 -1.37 14.58 -13.07
CA GLU A 13 0.05 14.74 -12.78
C GLU A 13 0.37 14.67 -11.29
N ASP A 14 -0.58 15.09 -10.44
CA ASP A 14 -0.42 15.28 -9.00
C ASP A 14 -1.25 14.31 -8.17
N MET A 15 -0.62 13.68 -7.18
CA MET A 15 -1.27 12.96 -6.08
C MET A 15 -0.68 13.36 -4.73
N ALA A 16 -1.54 13.53 -3.73
CA ALA A 16 -1.09 13.66 -2.34
C ALA A 16 -0.63 12.31 -1.80
N TRP A 17 -1.41 11.26 -2.02
CA TRP A 17 -1.09 9.91 -1.52
C TRP A 17 -1.30 8.89 -2.63
N VAL A 18 -0.43 7.89 -2.69
CA VAL A 18 -0.65 6.69 -3.52
C VAL A 18 -0.46 5.47 -2.64
N TYR A 19 -1.53 4.69 -2.49
CA TYR A 19 -1.48 3.38 -1.85
C TYR A 19 -1.16 2.33 -2.90
N LEU A 20 -0.17 1.50 -2.62
CA LEU A 20 0.15 0.29 -3.39
C LEU A 20 -0.17 -0.91 -2.50
N ASP A 21 -1.11 -1.74 -2.95
CA ASP A 21 -1.60 -2.88 -2.17
C ASP A 21 -1.95 -4.05 -3.08
N GLY A 22 -1.99 -5.25 -2.51
CA GLY A 22 -2.30 -6.50 -3.19
C GLY A 22 -3.39 -7.29 -2.45
N PHE A 23 -4.31 -7.88 -3.19
CA PHE A 23 -5.27 -8.84 -2.62
C PHE A 23 -5.49 -10.02 -3.55
N PHE A 24 -5.91 -11.14 -2.96
CA PHE A 24 -6.15 -12.36 -3.72
C PHE A 24 -7.60 -12.46 -4.15
N LEU A 25 -7.82 -12.80 -5.42
CA LEU A 25 -9.11 -13.16 -5.97
C LEU A 25 -9.14 -14.63 -6.36
N LYS A 26 -10.32 -15.23 -6.28
CA LYS A 26 -10.60 -16.52 -6.90
C LYS A 26 -10.98 -16.27 -8.36
N VAL A 27 -10.17 -16.76 -9.29
CA VAL A 27 -10.33 -16.56 -10.74
C VAL A 27 -10.61 -17.91 -11.37
N LEU A 28 -11.71 -18.02 -12.11
CA LEU A 28 -11.99 -19.21 -12.92
C LEU A 28 -11.15 -19.13 -14.20
N ARG A 29 -10.23 -20.08 -14.38
CA ARG A 29 -9.40 -20.25 -15.58
C ARG A 29 -9.92 -21.42 -16.39
N GLU A 30 -10.19 -21.17 -17.66
CA GLU A 30 -10.64 -22.20 -18.61
C GLU A 30 -9.61 -23.34 -18.67
N GLY A 31 -10.07 -24.58 -18.56
CA GLY A 31 -9.23 -25.79 -18.60
C GLY A 31 -8.43 -26.09 -17.32
N ILE A 32 -8.38 -25.19 -16.34
CA ILE A 32 -7.62 -25.39 -15.08
C ILE A 32 -8.57 -25.46 -13.87
N GLY A 33 -9.60 -24.63 -13.84
CA GLY A 33 -10.51 -24.51 -12.70
C GLY A 33 -10.31 -23.19 -11.94
N VAL A 34 -10.69 -23.16 -10.66
CA VAL A 34 -10.62 -21.93 -9.84
C VAL A 34 -9.24 -21.80 -9.22
N GLU A 35 -8.51 -20.78 -9.63
CA GLU A 35 -7.18 -20.43 -9.12
C GLU A 35 -7.24 -19.23 -8.18
N ARG A 36 -6.25 -19.12 -7.29
CA ARG A 36 -6.11 -17.97 -6.39
C ARG A 36 -5.01 -17.06 -6.91
N GLU A 37 -5.38 -15.90 -7.43
CA GLU A 37 -4.46 -14.96 -8.08
C GLU A 37 -4.35 -13.66 -7.31
N ALA A 38 -3.14 -13.09 -7.28
CA ALA A 38 -2.88 -11.79 -6.69
C ALA A 38 -3.23 -10.68 -7.68
N VAL A 39 -3.99 -9.69 -7.20
CA VAL A 39 -4.30 -8.46 -7.91
C VAL A 39 -3.66 -7.32 -7.14
N TYR A 40 -2.79 -6.58 -7.83
CA TYR A 40 -2.11 -5.41 -7.31
C TYR A 40 -2.85 -4.17 -7.75
N VAL A 41 -3.04 -3.21 -6.87
CA VAL A 41 -3.82 -2.00 -7.13
C VAL A 41 -3.05 -0.78 -6.65
N ALA A 42 -3.05 0.25 -7.49
CA ALA A 42 -2.60 1.59 -7.12
C ALA A 42 -3.82 2.48 -6.90
N LEU A 43 -4.03 2.94 -5.67
CA LEU A 43 -5.10 3.87 -5.30
C LEU A 43 -4.50 5.24 -5.01
N GLY A 44 -4.78 6.20 -5.90
CA GLY A 44 -4.34 7.58 -5.75
C GLY A 44 -5.35 8.42 -5.00
N VAL A 45 -4.87 9.41 -4.27
CA VAL A 45 -5.67 10.45 -3.64
C VAL A 45 -5.12 11.80 -4.05
N THR A 46 -5.98 12.61 -4.65
CA THR A 46 -5.60 13.94 -5.14
C THR A 46 -5.36 14.92 -3.97
N PRO A 47 -4.70 16.06 -4.20
CA PRO A 47 -4.58 17.12 -3.19
C PRO A 47 -5.93 17.62 -2.64
N GLY A 48 -7.00 17.50 -3.43
CA GLY A 48 -8.37 17.81 -3.00
C GLY A 48 -9.07 16.68 -2.22
N GLY A 49 -8.37 15.58 -1.92
CA GLY A 49 -8.90 14.46 -1.15
C GLY A 49 -9.74 13.45 -1.95
N GLN A 50 -9.84 13.61 -3.27
CA GLN A 50 -10.59 12.67 -4.12
C GLN A 50 -9.79 11.41 -4.35
N ARG A 51 -10.45 10.25 -4.21
CA ARG A 51 -9.82 8.93 -4.37
C ARG A 51 -10.10 8.39 -5.75
N GLN A 52 -9.10 7.77 -6.38
CA GLN A 52 -9.27 7.11 -7.67
C GLN A 52 -8.31 5.94 -7.85
N VAL A 53 -8.79 4.86 -8.47
CA VAL A 53 -7.94 3.75 -8.87
C VAL A 53 -7.11 4.17 -10.09
N LEU A 54 -5.79 4.17 -9.92
CA LEU A 54 -4.83 4.55 -10.96
C LEU A 54 -4.57 3.40 -11.92
N GLY A 55 -4.55 2.17 -11.40
CA GLY A 55 -4.36 0.96 -12.18
C GLY A 55 -4.52 -0.28 -11.33
N PHE A 56 -4.60 -1.42 -12.00
CA PHE A 56 -4.53 -2.74 -11.39
C PHE A 56 -3.77 -3.70 -12.29
N TRP A 57 -3.04 -4.63 -11.69
CA TRP A 57 -2.15 -5.56 -12.37
C TRP A 57 -2.33 -6.96 -11.81
N LEU A 58 -2.25 -7.95 -12.70
CA LEU A 58 -2.13 -9.35 -12.35
C LEU A 58 -0.65 -9.71 -12.53
N LEU A 59 0.10 -9.73 -11.45
CA LEU A 59 1.52 -10.07 -11.49
C LEU A 59 1.68 -11.50 -10.93
N PRO A 60 2.54 -12.33 -11.55
CA PRO A 60 2.72 -13.72 -11.11
C PRO A 60 3.37 -13.81 -9.72
N THR A 61 4.25 -12.86 -9.40
CA THR A 61 4.97 -12.81 -8.11
C THR A 61 5.06 -11.37 -7.63
N GLU A 62 4.77 -11.16 -6.34
CA GLU A 62 5.04 -9.88 -5.69
C GLU A 62 6.54 -9.69 -5.51
N SER A 63 7.10 -8.64 -6.11
CA SER A 63 8.50 -8.28 -5.92
C SER A 63 8.68 -6.78 -6.09
N ALA A 64 9.74 -6.24 -5.50
CA ALA A 64 10.12 -4.84 -5.69
C ALA A 64 10.35 -4.51 -7.18
N THR A 65 10.90 -5.45 -7.95
CA THR A 65 11.10 -5.29 -9.40
C THR A 65 9.77 -5.13 -10.14
N ALA A 66 8.78 -5.99 -9.85
CA ALA A 66 7.47 -5.91 -10.49
C ALA A 66 6.73 -4.62 -10.11
N TRP A 67 6.88 -4.16 -8.86
CA TRP A 67 6.36 -2.86 -8.44
C TRP A 67 7.10 -1.67 -9.09
N GLU A 68 8.41 -1.78 -9.36
CA GLU A 68 9.15 -0.76 -10.10
C GLU A 68 8.61 -0.61 -11.53
N GLU A 69 8.27 -1.71 -12.20
CA GLU A 69 7.63 -1.69 -13.52
C GLU A 69 6.27 -0.98 -13.47
N VAL A 70 5.45 -1.29 -12.46
CA VAL A 70 4.16 -0.61 -12.21
C VAL A 70 4.37 0.89 -12.00
N LEU A 71 5.36 1.28 -11.19
CA LEU A 71 5.69 2.68 -10.92
C LEU A 71 6.12 3.42 -12.20
N ARG A 72 6.92 2.77 -13.07
CA ARG A 72 7.34 3.30 -14.37
C ARG A 72 6.15 3.44 -15.32
N GLU A 73 5.21 2.51 -15.33
CA GLU A 73 3.99 2.63 -16.12
C GLU A 73 3.14 3.83 -15.65
N LEU A 74 2.93 3.99 -14.35
CA LEU A 74 2.24 5.15 -13.78
C LEU A 74 2.91 6.47 -14.19
N TRP A 75 4.25 6.49 -14.17
CA TRP A 75 5.04 7.63 -14.62
C TRP A 75 4.82 7.92 -16.11
N GLN A 76 4.86 6.90 -16.96
CA GLN A 76 4.60 7.05 -18.40
C GLN A 76 3.19 7.56 -18.69
N ARG A 77 2.21 7.17 -17.88
CA ARG A 77 0.80 7.59 -17.98
C ARG A 77 0.52 9.01 -17.46
N GLY A 78 1.52 9.68 -16.90
CA GLY A 78 1.46 11.11 -16.57
C GLY A 78 1.59 11.43 -15.08
N LEU A 79 1.62 10.44 -14.18
CA LEU A 79 1.83 10.69 -12.76
C LEU A 79 3.27 11.16 -12.53
N ARG A 80 3.49 12.43 -12.14
CA ARG A 80 4.84 13.00 -11.97
C ARG A 80 5.13 13.36 -10.52
N ARG A 81 4.15 13.91 -9.82
CA ARG A 81 4.32 14.48 -8.49
C ARG A 81 3.46 13.71 -7.50
N VAL A 82 4.13 12.99 -6.62
CA VAL A 82 3.51 12.25 -5.52
C VAL A 82 4.16 12.70 -4.23
N LEU A 83 3.39 13.16 -3.25
CA LEU A 83 3.94 13.56 -1.95
C LEU A 83 4.37 12.32 -1.14
N LEU A 84 3.53 11.29 -1.09
CA LEU A 84 3.76 10.11 -0.26
C LEU A 84 3.22 8.83 -0.91
N PHE A 85 4.07 7.81 -1.01
CA PHE A 85 3.66 6.44 -1.27
C PHE A 85 3.46 5.66 0.03
N ILE A 86 2.41 4.86 0.09
CA ILE A 86 2.03 4.05 1.24
C ILE A 86 1.92 2.59 0.79
N THR A 87 2.74 1.72 1.35
CA THR A 87 2.80 0.29 0.96
C THR A 87 2.70 -0.63 2.17
N ASP A 88 2.54 -1.93 1.96
CA ASP A 88 2.48 -2.92 3.04
C ASP A 88 3.82 -3.17 3.75
N GLY A 89 4.93 -2.69 3.18
CA GLY A 89 6.28 -2.86 3.70
C GLY A 89 7.09 -3.98 3.05
N LEU A 90 6.72 -4.41 1.83
CA LEU A 90 7.55 -5.33 1.03
C LEU A 90 9.02 -4.85 0.96
N PRO A 91 10.00 -5.72 1.25
CA PRO A 91 11.42 -5.38 1.14
C PRO A 91 11.80 -4.88 -0.27
N GLY A 92 12.59 -3.82 -0.36
CA GLY A 92 13.02 -3.23 -1.63
C GLY A 92 12.04 -2.20 -2.24
N MET A 93 10.85 -2.05 -1.65
CA MET A 93 9.82 -1.15 -2.17
C MET A 93 10.22 0.33 -2.04
N GLU A 94 10.86 0.72 -0.93
CA GLU A 94 11.33 2.10 -0.76
C GLU A 94 12.33 2.48 -1.84
N GLU A 95 13.28 1.58 -2.13
CA GLU A 95 14.29 1.77 -3.16
C GLU A 95 13.67 1.82 -4.56
N ALA A 96 12.71 0.94 -4.86
CA ALA A 96 11.97 0.94 -6.13
C ALA A 96 11.22 2.26 -6.34
N ILE A 97 10.54 2.76 -5.29
CA ILE A 97 9.84 4.06 -5.32
C ILE A 97 10.83 5.19 -5.56
N ARG A 98 11.93 5.26 -4.80
CA ARG A 98 12.94 6.33 -4.93
C ARG A 98 13.61 6.34 -6.31
N ARG A 99 13.74 5.19 -6.99
CA ARG A 99 14.27 5.12 -8.36
C ARG A 99 13.37 5.79 -9.40
N VAL A 100 12.05 5.75 -9.21
CA VAL A 100 11.07 6.29 -10.16
C VAL A 100 10.55 7.67 -9.74
N TYR A 101 10.29 7.86 -8.45
CA TYR A 101 9.77 9.07 -7.83
C TYR A 101 10.72 9.57 -6.73
N PRO A 102 11.91 10.12 -7.08
CA PRO A 102 12.94 10.45 -6.10
C PRO A 102 12.55 11.55 -5.09
N LEU A 103 11.54 12.35 -5.41
CA LEU A 103 11.03 13.41 -4.53
C LEU A 103 9.89 12.95 -3.61
N ALA A 104 9.30 11.78 -3.87
CA ALA A 104 8.21 11.26 -3.06
C ALA A 104 8.73 10.68 -1.74
N GLN A 105 8.01 10.91 -0.67
CA GLN A 105 8.24 10.20 0.59
C GLN A 105 7.65 8.79 0.50
N TRP A 106 8.10 7.90 1.38
CA TRP A 106 7.56 6.57 1.53
C TRP A 106 7.25 6.27 3.00
N GLN A 107 6.15 5.56 3.25
CA GLN A 107 5.86 4.98 4.54
C GLN A 107 5.20 3.60 4.43
N VAL A 108 5.34 2.82 5.49
CA VAL A 108 4.56 1.58 5.67
C VAL A 108 3.14 1.94 6.12
N CYS A 109 2.16 1.21 5.59
CA CYS A 109 0.76 1.35 5.92
C CYS A 109 0.51 0.93 7.38
N VAL A 110 0.00 1.86 8.19
CA VAL A 110 -0.33 1.62 9.59
C VAL A 110 -1.33 0.48 9.74
N VAL A 111 -2.32 0.37 8.85
CA VAL A 111 -3.31 -0.72 8.87
C VAL A 111 -2.63 -2.08 8.68
N HIS A 112 -1.69 -2.18 7.74
CA HIS A 112 -0.90 -3.40 7.53
C HIS A 112 -0.05 -3.74 8.75
N ARG A 113 0.60 -2.74 9.35
CA ARG A 113 1.40 -2.92 10.56
C ARG A 113 0.55 -3.42 11.74
N VAL A 114 -0.60 -2.79 11.98
CA VAL A 114 -1.54 -3.20 13.04
C VAL A 114 -2.04 -4.61 12.80
N ARG A 115 -2.48 -4.93 11.59
CA ARG A 115 -2.93 -6.29 11.22
C ARG A 115 -1.83 -7.33 11.45
N SER A 116 -0.60 -7.03 11.05
CA SER A 116 0.56 -7.89 11.28
C SER A 116 0.80 -8.12 12.76
N SER A 117 0.74 -7.09 13.60
CA SER A 117 0.93 -7.20 15.05
C SER A 117 -0.18 -8.03 15.72
N LEU A 118 -1.45 -7.79 15.36
CA LEU A 118 -2.59 -8.53 15.90
C LEU A 118 -2.59 -10.03 15.53
N ALA A 119 -1.95 -10.38 14.41
CA ALA A 119 -1.80 -11.77 13.99
C ALA A 119 -0.80 -12.55 14.88
N GLN A 120 0.08 -11.86 15.61
CA GLN A 120 1.08 -12.49 16.49
C GLN A 120 0.54 -12.78 17.90
N VAL A 121 -0.68 -12.35 18.22
CA VAL A 121 -1.28 -12.54 19.56
C VAL A 121 -2.52 -13.42 19.52
N ARG A 122 -2.86 -14.00 20.68
CA ARG A 122 -4.05 -14.84 20.85
C ARG A 122 -5.30 -14.00 20.64
N ALA A 123 -6.36 -14.64 20.14
CA ALA A 123 -7.63 -13.97 19.81
C ALA A 123 -8.20 -13.14 20.98
N ARG A 124 -8.10 -13.64 22.21
CA ARG A 124 -8.57 -12.96 23.43
C ARG A 124 -7.82 -11.66 23.74
N ASP A 125 -6.57 -11.54 23.32
CA ASP A 125 -5.67 -10.42 23.64
C ASP A 125 -5.66 -9.36 22.53
N ARG A 126 -6.26 -9.66 21.36
CA ARG A 126 -6.29 -8.75 20.19
C ARG A 126 -6.95 -7.41 20.47
N ALA A 127 -8.02 -7.40 21.25
CA ALA A 127 -8.75 -6.16 21.55
C ALA A 127 -7.89 -5.19 22.38
N LEU A 128 -7.19 -5.72 23.39
CA LEU A 128 -6.28 -4.95 24.23
C LEU A 128 -5.12 -4.40 23.40
N LEU A 129 -4.43 -5.27 22.65
CA LEU A 129 -3.33 -4.84 21.78
C LEU A 129 -3.77 -3.81 20.73
N ALA A 130 -4.98 -3.95 20.16
CA ALA A 130 -5.49 -2.98 19.20
C ALA A 130 -5.68 -1.58 19.82
N GLN A 131 -6.11 -1.52 21.09
CA GLN A 131 -6.25 -0.28 21.84
C GLN A 131 -4.88 0.36 22.10
N ASP A 132 -3.90 -0.42 22.52
CA ASP A 132 -2.55 0.09 22.80
C ASP A 132 -1.88 0.60 21.52
N LEU A 133 -1.96 -0.17 20.42
CA LEU A 133 -1.47 0.26 19.11
C LEU A 133 -2.13 1.55 18.63
N LYS A 134 -3.44 1.74 18.91
CA LYS A 134 -4.16 2.98 18.62
C LYS A 134 -3.62 4.17 19.40
N GLY A 135 -3.16 3.96 20.63
CA GLY A 135 -2.46 4.97 21.41
C GLY A 135 -1.16 5.44 20.73
N ILE A 136 -0.48 4.56 20.01
CA ILE A 136 0.78 4.88 19.30
C ILE A 136 0.51 5.72 18.06
N TYR A 137 -0.28 5.20 17.10
CA TYR A 137 -0.49 5.92 15.83
C TYR A 137 -1.48 7.08 15.92
N GLY A 138 -2.25 7.18 17.02
CA GLY A 138 -3.14 8.29 17.33
C GLY A 138 -2.52 9.38 18.21
N ALA A 139 -1.24 9.23 18.61
CA ALA A 139 -0.53 10.20 19.43
C ALA A 139 -0.40 11.56 18.73
N ARG A 140 -0.34 12.66 19.51
CA ARG A 140 -0.28 14.03 18.96
C ARG A 140 1.13 14.45 18.58
N SER A 141 2.14 13.72 19.05
CA SER A 141 3.54 13.97 18.74
C SER A 141 4.32 12.66 18.61
N ARG A 142 5.48 12.75 17.95
CA ARG A 142 6.40 11.62 17.86
C ARG A 142 6.90 11.17 19.24
N VAL A 143 7.08 12.10 20.18
CA VAL A 143 7.53 11.79 21.54
C VAL A 143 6.48 10.95 22.25
N GLU A 144 5.22 11.41 22.26
CA GLU A 144 4.09 10.65 22.83
C GLU A 144 3.94 9.26 22.19
N ALA A 145 4.11 9.16 20.87
CA ALA A 145 4.04 7.88 20.16
C ALA A 145 5.14 6.90 20.61
N LEU A 146 6.36 7.40 20.80
CA LEU A 146 7.49 6.58 21.28
C LEU A 146 7.30 6.15 22.73
N GLU A 147 6.83 7.03 23.60
CA GLU A 147 6.50 6.68 24.98
C GLU A 147 5.38 5.63 25.06
N ALA A 148 4.34 5.75 24.22
CA ALA A 148 3.29 4.74 24.11
C ALA A 148 3.83 3.39 23.61
N LEU A 149 4.80 3.41 22.68
CA LEU A 149 5.46 2.21 22.19
C LEU A 149 6.31 1.55 23.28
N GLU A 150 7.06 2.31 24.08
CA GLU A 150 7.85 1.75 25.18
C GLU A 150 6.95 1.14 26.25
N ARG A 151 5.86 1.81 26.64
CA ARG A 151 4.86 1.24 27.57
C ARG A 151 4.28 -0.08 27.07
N LEU A 152 4.03 -0.20 25.76
CA LEU A 152 3.53 -1.44 25.17
C LEU A 152 4.58 -2.57 25.20
N LYS A 153 5.87 -2.27 25.10
CA LYS A 153 6.94 -3.28 25.17
C LYS A 153 7.16 -3.83 26.59
N GLU A 154 6.83 -3.04 27.61
CA GLU A 154 6.99 -3.40 29.02
C GLU A 154 5.79 -4.21 29.59
N ALA A 155 4.66 -4.23 28.87
CA ALA A 155 3.42 -4.92 29.25
C ALA A 155 3.43 -6.41 28.84
#